data_AF-A0A5C8ICH1-F1
#
_entry.id   AF-A0A5C8ICH1-F1
#
_cell.length_a   1.000
_cell.length_b   1.000
_cell.length_c   1.000
_cell.angle_alpha   90.00
_cell.angle_beta   90.00
_cell.angle_gamma   90.00
#
_symmetry.space_group_name_H-M   'P 1'
#
loop_
_entity.id
_entity.type
_entity.pdbx_description
1 polymer ?
#
loop_
_entity_poly.entity_id
_entity_poly.type
_entity_poly.pdbx_seq_one_letter_code
_entity_poly.pdbx_strand_id
1 'polypeptide(L)'
;MAWGDAVLDDEAFAQVLVTTGALTPQQLESARAARDSSPRTLDEVLVDLGMASEIAVRHAMAEAWQVPAFDPERVVRDPEVLREYADRRYLRDGWMPLCREDDGTILVATACAPTPALIYRLESELEGRVRPIAASRSDLRHLALLMFSDEIADEAADGLYRRNPLLSARHVLWRSQRIGLVLICAVLLAGLVFWTAPTVTTLLTVFAALFLVGTGFKFFVSLKGARFDILERVPLRAVAALTDAELPVYTVLVPVFREENIVGRLVENLGRIDYPTHKLEVLVLIEEEDTLTREAFDRADPPPNFRVITIPAGSPQTKPRACNVGLFFASGEYLVIFDAEDTPDPDQLKKAFVAFRRGGPRTVCIQAALSYFNSRENVLTRMFSLEYSYWFDYMLAGLDAWNLPIPLGGTSNHFRTRALIELGGWDPYNVTEDADLGVRASALGYRVGVIDSTTLEEANTSVPNFIRQRSRWIKGYMQTSLVHARQPFRLLMRIGARRTLAFALLIAGTPAIFLAMLPLCVLAVVSVALPAAWLAEVFPPWLLWLTLVNFVVGNAMMVYLSMMGPYKRGAFALIGWALLNPLYWILHSVAAYKALWQLITKPHYWEKTAHGLSREDVAEHLATEGGVSL
;
A
#
# COMPACT_ATOMS: atom_id res chain seq x y z
N MET A 1 7.19 -19.20 -17.44
CA MET A 1 7.89 -19.05 -18.73
C MET A 1 9.27 -18.52 -18.35
N ALA A 2 10.22 -19.44 -18.18
CA ALA A 2 11.60 -19.14 -17.83
C ALA A 2 12.27 -18.58 -19.08
N TRP A 3 12.80 -17.37 -19.01
CA TRP A 3 13.42 -16.69 -20.15
C TRP A 3 14.64 -15.93 -19.67
N GLY A 4 15.82 -16.31 -20.17
CA GLY A 4 17.02 -15.46 -20.13
C GLY A 4 18.31 -16.04 -19.57
N ASP A 5 18.69 -17.30 -19.83
CA ASP A 5 20.06 -17.81 -19.58
C ASP A 5 21.09 -17.25 -20.60
N ALA A 6 21.03 -15.96 -20.93
CA ALA A 6 21.92 -15.34 -21.91
C ALA A 6 22.79 -14.27 -21.25
N VAL A 7 23.90 -14.74 -20.68
CA VAL A 7 25.21 -14.05 -20.55
C VAL A 7 25.12 -12.62 -19.99
N LEU A 8 25.11 -12.48 -18.67
CA LEU A 8 25.00 -11.18 -17.98
C LEU A 8 26.20 -10.80 -17.10
N ASP A 9 27.20 -11.66 -16.95
CA ASP A 9 28.26 -11.42 -15.97
C ASP A 9 29.61 -11.24 -16.67
N ASP A 10 29.89 -10.00 -17.06
CA ASP A 10 31.21 -9.61 -17.53
C ASP A 10 32.05 -9.14 -16.33
N GLU A 11 33.03 -9.94 -15.94
CA GLU A 11 33.95 -9.57 -14.86
C GLU A 11 35.08 -8.64 -15.31
N ALA A 12 35.20 -8.33 -16.60
CA ALA A 12 36.30 -7.51 -17.12
C ALA A 12 36.31 -6.11 -16.51
N PHE A 13 35.14 -5.48 -16.30
CA PHE A 13 35.06 -4.17 -15.65
C PHE A 13 35.46 -4.24 -14.17
N ALA A 14 35.18 -5.36 -13.49
CA ALA A 14 35.56 -5.53 -12.09
C ALA A 14 37.09 -5.60 -11.94
N GLN A 15 37.78 -6.20 -12.92
CA GLN A 15 39.24 -6.17 -12.96
C GLN A 15 39.78 -4.76 -13.20
N VAL A 16 39.13 -3.96 -14.08
CA VAL A 16 39.47 -2.55 -14.28
C VAL A 16 39.32 -1.75 -12.98
N LEU A 17 38.25 -1.97 -12.21
CA LEU A 17 38.05 -1.34 -10.90
C LEU A 17 39.18 -1.69 -9.91
N VAL A 18 39.67 -2.93 -9.94
CA VAL A 18 40.80 -3.35 -9.11
C VAL A 18 42.11 -2.69 -9.57
N THR A 19 42.39 -2.66 -10.87
CA THR A 19 43.64 -2.07 -11.40
C THR A 19 43.69 -0.56 -11.24
N THR A 20 42.55 0.12 -11.29
CA THR A 20 42.45 1.57 -11.07
C THR A 20 42.43 1.96 -9.59
N GLY A 21 42.40 0.97 -8.68
CA GLY A 21 42.38 1.18 -7.23
C GLY A 21 41.02 1.60 -6.67
N ALA A 22 39.96 1.60 -7.49
CA ALA A 22 38.60 1.88 -7.07
C ALA A 22 37.98 0.74 -6.24
N LEU A 23 38.50 -0.48 -6.35
CA LEU A 23 38.04 -1.68 -5.64
C LEU A 23 39.23 -2.51 -5.16
N THR A 24 39.18 -3.03 -3.93
CA THR A 24 40.21 -3.98 -3.46
C THR A 24 39.90 -5.41 -3.91
N PRO A 25 40.91 -6.30 -4.07
CA PRO A 25 40.65 -7.71 -4.37
C PRO A 25 39.75 -8.41 -3.34
N GLN A 26 39.86 -8.04 -2.05
CA GLN A 26 39.02 -8.59 -0.99
C GLN A 26 37.55 -8.14 -1.10
N GLN A 27 37.31 -6.87 -1.47
CA GLN A 27 35.96 -6.39 -1.75
C GLN A 27 35.37 -7.08 -2.97
N LEU A 28 36.16 -7.30 -4.03
CA LEU A 28 35.70 -8.03 -5.21
C LEU A 28 35.28 -9.47 -4.88
N GLU A 29 36.07 -10.21 -4.10
CA GLU A 29 35.69 -11.57 -3.65
C GLU A 29 34.40 -11.56 -2.81
N SER A 30 34.26 -10.56 -1.94
CA SER A 30 33.04 -10.41 -1.12
C SER A 30 31.81 -10.08 -2.00
N ALA A 31 31.98 -9.23 -3.01
CA ALA A 31 30.94 -8.89 -3.97
C ALA A 31 30.56 -10.10 -4.85
N ARG A 32 31.53 -10.92 -5.26
CA ARG A 32 31.27 -12.19 -5.97
C ARG A 32 30.45 -13.15 -5.13
N ALA A 33 30.80 -13.34 -3.86
CA ALA A 33 30.04 -14.19 -2.95
C ALA A 33 28.60 -13.66 -2.74
N ALA A 34 28.43 -12.34 -2.63
CA ALA A 34 27.12 -11.72 -2.54
C ALA A 34 26.30 -11.88 -3.84
N ARG A 35 26.92 -11.70 -5.02
CA ARG A 35 26.33 -11.96 -6.34
C ARG A 35 25.88 -13.41 -6.46
N ASP A 36 26.71 -14.39 -6.09
CA ASP A 36 26.38 -15.82 -6.23
C ASP A 36 25.16 -16.22 -5.39
N SER A 37 24.85 -15.45 -4.35
CA SER A 37 23.66 -15.63 -3.53
C SER A 37 22.40 -14.96 -4.10
N SER A 38 22.49 -14.16 -5.16
CA SER A 38 21.47 -13.20 -5.60
C SER A 38 21.26 -13.22 -7.12
N PRO A 39 20.06 -12.94 -7.66
CA PRO A 39 19.88 -12.75 -9.10
C PRO A 39 20.42 -11.40 -9.63
N ARG A 40 21.06 -10.59 -8.77
CA ARG A 40 21.61 -9.26 -9.10
C ARG A 40 22.94 -9.40 -9.83
N THR A 41 23.23 -8.48 -10.75
CA THR A 41 24.50 -8.46 -11.48
C THR A 41 25.62 -7.87 -10.61
N LEU A 42 26.89 -8.19 -10.92
CA LEU A 42 28.03 -7.78 -10.09
C LEU A 42 28.14 -6.26 -9.94
N ASP A 43 27.79 -5.50 -10.98
CA ASP A 43 27.76 -4.04 -10.96
C ASP A 43 26.73 -3.50 -9.96
N GLU A 44 25.53 -4.09 -9.91
CA GLU A 44 24.49 -3.72 -8.95
C GLU A 44 24.94 -4.00 -7.52
N VAL A 45 25.53 -5.18 -7.28
CA VAL A 45 26.02 -5.58 -5.96
C VAL A 45 27.14 -4.66 -5.46
N LEU A 46 28.08 -4.28 -6.33
CA LEU A 46 29.16 -3.36 -5.99
C LEU A 46 28.64 -1.98 -5.58
N VAL A 47 27.62 -1.47 -6.28
CA VAL A 47 26.99 -0.19 -5.96
C VAL A 47 26.15 -0.29 -4.68
N ASP A 48 25.29 -1.30 -4.56
CA ASP A 48 24.37 -1.46 -3.42
C ASP A 48 25.14 -1.68 -2.10
N LEU A 49 26.32 -2.29 -2.14
CA LEU A 49 27.21 -2.46 -0.98
C LEU A 49 28.12 -1.24 -0.72
N GLY A 50 28.05 -0.19 -1.54
CA GLY A 50 28.92 0.99 -1.44
C GLY A 50 30.40 0.71 -1.71
N MET A 51 30.71 -0.40 -2.41
CA MET A 51 32.08 -0.79 -2.73
C MET A 51 32.64 -0.04 -3.94
N ALA A 52 31.77 0.42 -4.85
CA ALA A 52 32.13 1.29 -5.97
C ALA A 52 31.00 2.27 -6.27
N SER A 53 31.33 3.48 -6.74
CA SER A 53 30.32 4.45 -7.19
C SER A 53 29.77 4.08 -8.57
N GLU A 54 28.54 4.50 -8.87
CA GLU A 54 27.92 4.27 -10.20
C GLU A 54 28.80 4.84 -11.34
N ILE A 55 29.44 5.98 -11.10
CA ILE A 55 30.37 6.62 -12.04
C ILE A 55 31.60 5.74 -12.28
N ALA A 56 32.21 5.21 -11.21
CA ALA A 56 33.38 4.35 -11.32
C ALA A 56 33.05 3.07 -12.09
N VAL A 57 31.91 2.45 -11.78
CA VAL A 57 31.41 1.25 -12.49
C VAL A 57 31.21 1.54 -13.97
N ARG A 58 30.55 2.64 -14.33
CA ARG A 58 30.30 3.03 -15.72
C ARG A 58 31.58 3.25 -16.51
N HIS A 59 32.56 3.94 -15.92
CA HIS A 59 33.86 4.16 -16.57
C HIS A 59 34.64 2.85 -16.73
N ALA A 60 34.61 1.98 -15.72
CA ALA A 60 35.25 0.68 -15.80
C ALA A 60 34.61 -0.22 -16.88
N MET A 61 33.28 -0.18 -17.03
CA MET A 61 32.57 -0.87 -18.12
C MET A 61 33.00 -0.33 -19.49
N ALA A 62 33.04 0.99 -19.65
CA ALA A 62 33.47 1.63 -20.89
C ALA A 62 34.90 1.22 -21.30
N GLU A 63 35.83 1.21 -20.34
CA GLU A 63 37.21 0.79 -20.56
C GLU A 63 37.31 -0.70 -20.89
N ALA A 64 36.63 -1.55 -20.12
CA ALA A 64 36.64 -3.00 -20.34
C ALA A 64 36.07 -3.41 -21.70
N TRP A 65 35.00 -2.74 -22.14
CA TRP A 65 34.30 -3.03 -23.40
C TRP A 65 34.87 -2.28 -24.60
N GLN A 66 35.81 -1.35 -24.38
CA GLN A 66 36.35 -0.45 -25.39
C GLN A 66 35.25 0.35 -26.12
N VAL A 67 34.24 0.80 -25.36
CA VAL A 67 33.13 1.63 -25.85
C VAL A 67 33.10 2.97 -25.10
N PRO A 68 32.45 4.00 -25.65
CA PRO A 68 32.26 5.25 -24.92
C PRO A 68 31.44 5.05 -23.65
N ALA A 69 31.79 5.76 -22.57
CA ALA A 69 30.96 5.84 -21.38
C ALA A 69 29.75 6.75 -21.64
N PHE A 70 28.59 6.36 -21.11
CA PHE A 70 27.40 7.19 -21.15
C PHE A 70 27.57 8.45 -20.30
N ASP A 71 27.30 9.60 -20.91
CA ASP A 71 27.25 10.90 -20.26
C ASP A 71 25.81 11.41 -20.24
N PRO A 72 25.14 11.42 -19.07
CA PRO A 72 23.77 11.90 -18.94
C PRO A 72 23.57 13.32 -19.48
N GLU A 73 24.57 14.19 -19.40
CA GLU A 73 24.44 15.61 -19.77
C GLU A 73 24.70 15.88 -21.26
N ARG A 74 25.42 14.98 -21.95
CA ARG A 74 25.95 15.26 -23.30
C ARG A 74 25.37 14.40 -24.42
N VAL A 75 24.61 13.35 -24.10
CA VAL A 75 24.07 12.45 -25.12
C VAL A 75 22.87 13.07 -25.84
N VAL A 76 22.93 13.11 -27.18
CA VAL A 76 21.83 13.49 -28.07
C VAL A 76 20.76 12.40 -28.03
N ARG A 77 19.50 12.80 -27.91
CA ARG A 77 18.36 11.90 -27.72
C ARG A 77 17.33 12.20 -28.80
N ASP A 78 16.80 11.17 -29.45
CA ASP A 78 15.77 11.31 -30.47
C ASP A 78 14.44 10.68 -30.00
N PRO A 79 13.45 11.49 -29.61
CA PRO A 79 12.13 11.01 -29.18
C PRO A 79 11.43 10.07 -30.17
N GLU A 80 11.70 10.17 -31.48
CA GLU A 80 11.04 9.31 -32.48
C GLU A 80 11.54 7.87 -32.41
N VAL A 81 12.87 7.68 -32.35
CA VAL A 81 13.49 6.36 -32.15
C VAL A 81 13.01 5.73 -30.84
N LEU A 82 12.74 6.54 -29.83
CA LEU A 82 12.36 6.04 -28.51
C LEU A 82 10.91 5.58 -28.45
N ARG A 83 9.99 6.31 -29.09
CA ARG A 83 8.58 5.92 -29.18
C ARG A 83 8.35 4.67 -30.01
N GLU A 84 9.16 4.47 -31.05
CA GLU A 84 9.09 3.27 -31.90
C GLU A 84 9.25 1.97 -31.10
N TYR A 85 10.00 2.03 -29.99
CA TYR A 85 10.40 0.84 -29.25
C TYR A 85 10.04 0.89 -27.74
N ALA A 86 9.18 1.83 -27.30
CA ALA A 86 8.80 2.07 -25.91
C ALA A 86 8.24 0.81 -25.18
N ASP A 87 9.12 0.04 -24.55
CA ASP A 87 8.77 -1.16 -23.80
C ASP A 87 9.54 -1.22 -22.48
N ARG A 88 8.90 -1.74 -21.42
CA ARG A 88 9.54 -2.07 -20.14
C ARG A 88 10.72 -3.04 -20.28
N ARG A 89 10.82 -3.73 -21.41
CA ARG A 89 11.92 -4.66 -21.73
C ARG A 89 13.30 -4.02 -21.57
N TYR A 90 13.47 -2.72 -21.82
CA TYR A 90 14.78 -2.06 -21.72
C TYR A 90 15.44 -2.17 -20.35
N LEU A 91 14.68 -1.90 -19.29
CA LEU A 91 15.18 -1.97 -17.91
C LEU A 91 15.52 -3.41 -17.52
N ARG A 92 14.72 -4.36 -17.99
CA ARG A 92 14.92 -5.79 -17.75
C ARG A 92 16.15 -6.30 -18.49
N ASP A 93 16.23 -6.01 -19.79
CA ASP A 93 17.23 -6.55 -20.71
C ASP A 93 18.55 -5.76 -20.64
N GLY A 94 18.58 -4.62 -19.96
CA GLY A 94 19.79 -3.84 -19.67
C GLY A 94 20.29 -3.05 -20.87
N TRP A 95 19.40 -2.54 -21.73
CA TRP A 95 19.77 -1.70 -22.85
C TRP A 95 18.63 -0.77 -23.28
N MET A 96 18.95 0.35 -23.91
CA MET A 96 17.99 1.34 -24.41
C MET A 96 18.56 2.06 -25.66
N PRO A 97 17.82 2.15 -26.77
CA PRO A 97 18.22 2.99 -27.90
C PRO A 97 18.17 4.47 -27.49
N LEU A 98 18.99 5.32 -28.08
CA LEU A 98 19.10 6.74 -27.69
C LEU A 98 18.77 7.69 -28.84
N CYS A 99 19.41 7.47 -29.99
CA CYS A 99 19.21 8.26 -31.20
C CYS A 99 19.69 7.49 -32.43
N ARG A 100 19.26 7.94 -33.60
CA ARG A 100 19.80 7.51 -34.89
C ARG A 100 20.82 8.56 -35.36
N GLU A 101 22.02 8.12 -35.70
CA GLU A 101 23.09 8.95 -36.25
C GLU A 101 22.86 9.22 -37.75
N ASP A 102 23.58 10.21 -38.31
CA ASP A 102 23.45 10.63 -39.72
C ASP A 102 23.70 9.50 -40.73
N ASP A 103 24.48 8.49 -40.35
CA ASP A 103 24.80 7.31 -41.18
C ASP A 103 23.77 6.17 -41.04
N GLY A 104 22.72 6.37 -40.25
CA GLY A 104 21.66 5.40 -39.98
C GLY A 104 21.94 4.44 -38.82
N THR A 105 23.11 4.52 -38.19
CA THR A 105 23.48 3.73 -37.00
C THR A 105 22.67 4.18 -35.78
N ILE A 106 22.26 3.23 -34.94
CA ILE A 106 21.49 3.49 -33.73
C ILE A 106 22.42 3.42 -32.53
N LEU A 107 22.50 4.51 -31.78
CA LEU A 107 23.23 4.57 -30.53
C LEU A 107 22.43 3.87 -29.43
N VAL A 108 23.04 2.89 -28.73
CA VAL A 108 22.36 2.10 -27.69
C VAL A 108 23.15 2.18 -26.38
N ALA A 109 22.53 2.70 -25.33
CA ALA A 109 23.04 2.59 -23.97
C ALA A 109 22.84 1.16 -23.47
N THR A 110 23.87 0.53 -22.91
CA THR A 110 23.77 -0.83 -22.37
C THR A 110 24.54 -1.01 -21.07
N ALA A 111 23.90 -1.74 -20.15
CA ALA A 111 24.48 -2.24 -18.90
C ALA A 111 24.99 -3.68 -19.04
N CYS A 112 24.92 -4.24 -20.23
CA CYS A 112 25.38 -5.58 -20.54
C CYS A 112 26.59 -5.50 -21.47
N ALA A 113 27.54 -6.41 -21.33
CA ALA A 113 28.70 -6.43 -22.21
C ALA A 113 28.27 -6.58 -23.68
N PRO A 114 28.79 -5.75 -24.61
CA PRO A 114 28.40 -5.73 -26.03
C PRO A 114 28.99 -6.93 -26.79
N THR A 115 28.62 -8.14 -26.39
CA THR A 115 29.03 -9.37 -27.07
C THR A 115 28.48 -9.40 -28.50
N PRO A 116 29.15 -10.11 -29.45
CA PRO A 116 28.62 -10.26 -30.80
C PRO A 116 27.18 -10.79 -30.86
N ALA A 117 26.79 -11.64 -29.90
CA ALA A 117 25.44 -12.17 -29.78
C ALA A 117 24.42 -11.11 -29.33
N LEU A 118 24.80 -10.23 -28.39
CA LEU A 118 23.96 -9.10 -27.98
C LEU A 118 23.81 -8.11 -29.14
N ILE A 119 24.92 -7.71 -29.78
CA ILE A 119 24.89 -6.78 -30.91
C ILE A 119 24.00 -7.31 -32.03
N TYR A 120 24.19 -8.57 -32.45
CA TYR A 120 23.34 -9.18 -33.49
C TYR A 120 21.84 -9.16 -33.11
N ARG A 121 21.52 -9.43 -31.84
CA ARG A 121 20.14 -9.36 -31.35
C ARG A 121 19.59 -7.95 -31.44
N LEU A 122 20.35 -6.96 -30.98
CA LEU A 122 19.95 -5.55 -31.01
C LEU A 122 19.77 -5.06 -32.46
N GLU A 123 20.68 -5.42 -33.36
CA GLU A 123 20.58 -5.05 -34.78
C GLU A 123 19.36 -5.68 -35.46
N SER A 124 19.00 -6.92 -35.07
CA SER A 124 17.79 -7.58 -35.55
C SER A 124 16.51 -6.98 -34.97
N GLU A 125 16.51 -6.55 -33.71
CA GLU A 125 15.33 -5.97 -33.06
C GLU A 125 15.09 -4.51 -33.46
N LEU A 126 16.16 -3.75 -33.71
CA LEU A 126 16.12 -2.33 -34.07
C LEU A 126 16.18 -2.09 -35.58
N GLU A 127 16.21 -3.16 -36.38
CA GLU A 127 16.30 -3.14 -37.84
C GLU A 127 17.38 -2.17 -38.37
N GLY A 128 18.57 -2.21 -37.77
CA GLY A 128 19.65 -1.26 -38.08
C GLY A 128 20.98 -1.60 -37.42
N ARG A 129 22.07 -0.95 -37.86
CA ARG A 129 23.38 -1.10 -37.21
C ARG A 129 23.36 -0.49 -35.82
N VAL A 130 24.04 -1.10 -34.87
CA VAL A 130 24.05 -0.64 -33.47
C VAL A 130 25.44 -0.24 -33.02
N ARG A 131 25.52 0.92 -32.36
CA ARG A 131 26.72 1.38 -31.66
C ARG A 131 26.48 1.39 -30.14
N PRO A 132 27.10 0.47 -29.37
CA PRO A 132 26.91 0.43 -27.92
C PRO A 132 27.66 1.55 -27.20
N ILE A 133 27.11 2.03 -26.10
CA ILE A 133 27.80 2.85 -25.09
C ILE A 133 27.52 2.27 -23.70
N ALA A 134 28.53 2.30 -22.83
CA ALA A 134 28.44 1.72 -21.50
C ALA A 134 27.62 2.61 -20.57
N ALA A 135 26.54 2.06 -20.01
CA ALA A 135 25.66 2.72 -19.05
C ALA A 135 25.39 1.78 -17.87
N SER A 136 25.28 2.31 -16.66
CA SER A 136 24.82 1.50 -15.53
C SER A 136 23.31 1.25 -15.64
N ARG A 137 22.78 0.26 -14.91
CA ARG A 137 21.32 0.06 -14.80
C ARG A 137 20.61 1.27 -14.19
N SER A 138 21.28 2.02 -13.32
CA SER A 138 20.78 3.28 -12.76
C SER A 138 20.62 4.35 -13.84
N ASP A 139 21.60 4.46 -14.74
CA ASP A 139 21.54 5.36 -15.89
C ASP A 139 20.35 5.00 -16.79
N LEU A 140 20.12 3.71 -17.05
CA LEU A 140 18.96 3.26 -17.84
C LEU A 140 17.61 3.60 -17.18
N ARG A 141 17.52 3.52 -15.85
CA ARG A 141 16.31 3.95 -15.10
C ARG A 141 16.10 5.46 -15.21
N HIS A 142 17.17 6.23 -15.04
CA HIS A 142 17.12 7.68 -15.17
C HIS A 142 16.73 8.11 -16.59
N LEU A 143 17.31 7.47 -17.61
CA LEU A 143 16.94 7.65 -19.01
C LEU A 143 15.47 7.32 -19.26
N ALA A 144 14.97 6.19 -18.73
CA ALA A 144 13.57 5.82 -18.87
C ALA A 144 12.62 6.90 -18.31
N LEU A 145 12.93 7.46 -17.14
CA LEU A 145 12.16 8.56 -16.56
C LEU A 145 12.19 9.82 -17.43
N LEU A 146 13.37 10.19 -17.93
CA LEU A 146 13.52 11.40 -18.75
C LEU A 146 12.84 11.30 -20.11
N MET A 147 12.81 10.10 -20.70
CA MET A 147 12.37 9.89 -22.08
C MET A 147 10.92 9.48 -22.19
N PHE A 148 10.41 8.79 -21.18
CA PHE A 148 9.04 8.27 -21.13
C PHE A 148 8.26 8.85 -19.96
N SER A 149 8.59 10.07 -19.51
CA SER A 149 7.96 10.71 -18.36
C SER A 149 6.44 10.74 -18.51
N ASP A 150 5.95 11.14 -19.69
CA ASP A 150 4.54 11.33 -19.98
C ASP A 150 3.82 9.97 -20.04
N GLU A 151 4.41 8.98 -20.71
CA GLU A 151 3.86 7.63 -20.81
C GLU A 151 3.85 6.91 -19.45
N ILE A 152 4.90 7.08 -18.65
CA ILE A 152 4.98 6.54 -17.29
C ILE A 152 3.94 7.22 -16.39
N ALA A 153 3.81 8.55 -16.46
CA ALA A 153 2.83 9.30 -15.69
C ALA A 153 1.39 8.89 -16.05
N ASP A 154 1.11 8.79 -17.35
CA ASP A 154 -0.19 8.38 -17.88
C ASP A 154 -0.51 6.91 -17.55
N GLU A 155 0.45 5.99 -17.70
CA GLU A 155 0.26 4.60 -17.30
C GLU A 155 0.05 4.46 -15.78
N ALA A 156 0.78 5.22 -14.98
CA ALA A 156 0.61 5.24 -13.53
C ALA A 156 -0.74 5.82 -13.09
N ALA A 157 -1.30 6.78 -13.85
CA ALA A 157 -2.60 7.40 -13.58
C ALA A 157 -3.78 6.55 -14.10
N ASP A 158 -3.67 6.03 -15.33
CA ASP A 158 -4.80 5.53 -16.12
C ASP A 158 -4.68 4.07 -16.56
N GLY A 159 -3.55 3.40 -16.31
CA GLY A 159 -3.31 2.02 -16.73
C GLY A 159 -4.37 1.04 -16.25
N LEU A 160 -4.79 1.12 -14.97
CA LEU A 160 -5.86 0.27 -14.43
C LEU A 160 -7.19 0.51 -15.15
N TYR A 161 -7.55 1.77 -15.37
CA TYR A 161 -8.79 2.13 -16.04
C TYR A 161 -8.79 1.65 -17.50
N ARG A 162 -7.69 1.81 -18.24
CA ARG A 162 -7.56 1.31 -19.61
C ARG A 162 -7.72 -0.19 -19.70
N ARG A 163 -7.06 -0.95 -18.80
CA ARG A 163 -7.14 -2.41 -18.79
C ARG A 163 -8.53 -2.90 -18.37
N ASN A 164 -9.10 -2.30 -17.33
CA ASN A 164 -10.40 -2.72 -16.80
C ASN A 164 -11.16 -1.56 -16.15
N PRO A 165 -12.00 -0.83 -16.92
CA PRO A 165 -12.78 0.29 -16.42
C PRO A 165 -13.70 -0.06 -15.25
N LEU A 166 -14.12 -1.33 -15.15
CA LEU A 166 -15.03 -1.80 -14.11
C LEU A 166 -14.35 -1.92 -12.73
N LEU A 167 -13.02 -1.93 -12.68
CA LEU A 167 -12.26 -2.02 -11.44
C LEU A 167 -11.64 -0.69 -10.98
N SER A 168 -11.72 0.37 -11.78
CA SER A 168 -11.23 1.70 -11.39
C SER A 168 -12.36 2.61 -10.89
N ALA A 169 -12.05 3.41 -9.89
CA ALA A 169 -12.88 4.43 -9.29
C ALA A 169 -12.93 5.73 -10.11
N ARG A 170 -12.19 5.86 -11.22
CA ARG A 170 -12.19 7.05 -12.12
C ARG A 170 -13.61 7.55 -12.45
N HIS A 171 -14.56 6.63 -12.57
CA HIS A 171 -15.98 6.94 -12.61
C HIS A 171 -16.74 6.27 -11.45
N VAL A 172 -16.87 6.96 -10.32
CA VAL A 172 -17.47 6.40 -9.09
C VAL A 172 -18.83 5.71 -9.33
N LEU A 173 -19.78 6.39 -9.99
CA LEU A 173 -21.10 5.82 -10.30
C LEU A 173 -21.19 5.38 -11.75
N TRP A 174 -21.47 4.09 -11.96
CA TRP A 174 -21.83 3.57 -13.28
C TRP A 174 -23.23 4.01 -13.71
N ARG A 175 -23.52 4.00 -15.01
CA ARG A 175 -24.82 4.47 -15.55
C ARG A 175 -26.01 3.74 -14.91
N SER A 176 -25.95 2.42 -14.80
CA SER A 176 -27.00 1.60 -14.17
C SER A 176 -27.18 1.93 -12.69
N GLN A 177 -26.08 2.15 -11.97
CA GLN A 177 -26.11 2.53 -10.55
C GLN A 177 -26.71 3.92 -10.35
N ARG A 178 -26.41 4.87 -11.24
CA ARG A 178 -27.00 6.22 -11.22
C ARG A 178 -28.51 6.16 -11.42
N ILE A 179 -28.98 5.40 -12.40
CA ILE A 179 -30.42 5.19 -12.63
C ILE A 179 -31.07 4.54 -11.40
N GLY A 180 -30.47 3.47 -10.89
CA GLY A 180 -30.96 2.78 -9.69
C GLY A 180 -31.05 3.71 -8.48
N LEU A 181 -30.02 4.54 -8.24
CA LEU A 181 -30.02 5.50 -7.14
C LEU A 181 -31.11 6.57 -7.31
N VAL A 182 -31.30 7.10 -8.51
CA VAL A 182 -32.38 8.07 -8.79
C VAL A 182 -33.75 7.45 -8.52
N LEU A 183 -33.97 6.20 -8.96
CA LEU A 183 -35.23 5.48 -8.70
C LEU A 183 -35.45 5.23 -7.21
N ILE A 184 -34.41 4.81 -6.47
CA ILE A 184 -34.48 4.63 -5.01
C ILE A 184 -34.81 5.96 -4.34
N CYS A 185 -34.14 7.05 -4.69
CA CYS A 185 -34.41 8.37 -4.14
C CYS A 185 -35.84 8.85 -4.46
N ALA A 186 -36.34 8.62 -5.67
CA ALA A 186 -37.70 8.96 -6.06
C ALA A 186 -38.74 8.16 -5.25
N VAL A 187 -38.53 6.86 -5.08
CA VAL A 187 -39.41 6.00 -4.27
C VAL A 187 -39.38 6.40 -2.80
N LEU A 188 -38.20 6.69 -2.24
CA LEU A 188 -38.07 7.17 -0.87
C LEU A 188 -38.75 8.53 -0.68
N LEU A 189 -38.59 9.46 -1.63
CA LEU A 189 -39.24 10.76 -1.57
C LEU A 189 -40.77 10.63 -1.64
N ALA A 190 -41.29 9.82 -2.57
CA ALA A 190 -42.72 9.52 -2.64
C ALA A 190 -43.22 8.87 -1.34
N GLY A 191 -42.46 7.92 -0.79
CA GLY A 191 -42.73 7.31 0.51
C GLY A 191 -42.81 8.33 1.64
N LEU A 192 -41.87 9.27 1.71
CA LEU A 192 -41.85 10.31 2.74
C LEU A 192 -43.01 11.30 2.62
N VAL A 193 -43.49 11.58 1.40
CA VAL A 193 -44.60 12.50 1.15
C VAL A 193 -45.96 11.84 1.39
N PHE A 194 -46.17 10.63 0.88
CA PHE A 194 -47.47 9.96 0.90
C PHE A 194 -47.65 8.97 2.07
N TRP A 195 -46.56 8.40 2.60
CA TRP A 195 -46.55 7.37 3.66
C TRP A 195 -45.41 7.59 4.66
N THR A 196 -45.36 8.77 5.28
CA THR A 196 -44.25 9.20 6.12
C THR A 196 -43.93 8.20 7.24
N ALA A 197 -44.91 7.83 8.07
CA ALA A 197 -44.68 6.95 9.22
C ALA A 197 -44.22 5.53 8.83
N PRO A 198 -44.85 4.82 7.87
CA PRO A 198 -44.34 3.54 7.37
C PRO A 198 -42.94 3.65 6.75
N THR A 199 -42.66 4.71 5.99
CA THR A 199 -41.37 4.90 5.33
C THR A 199 -40.25 5.13 6.34
N VAL A 200 -40.46 6.02 7.31
CA VAL A 200 -39.49 6.28 8.39
C VAL A 200 -39.27 5.03 9.24
N THR A 201 -40.34 4.34 9.62
CA THR A 201 -40.26 3.08 10.38
C THR A 201 -39.45 2.03 9.61
N THR A 202 -39.69 1.88 8.30
CA THR A 202 -38.96 0.94 7.45
C THR A 202 -37.47 1.30 7.37
N LEU A 203 -37.13 2.57 7.15
CA LEU A 203 -35.74 3.03 7.08
C LEU A 203 -35.00 2.77 8.39
N LEU A 204 -35.59 3.13 9.53
CA LEU A 204 -35.01 2.89 10.85
C LEU A 204 -34.85 1.40 11.14
N THR A 205 -35.80 0.57 10.68
CA THR A 205 -35.72 -0.89 10.82
C THR A 205 -34.58 -1.47 9.99
N VAL A 206 -34.43 -1.04 8.74
CA VAL A 206 -33.31 -1.45 7.88
C VAL A 206 -31.98 -1.04 8.50
N PHE A 207 -31.87 0.19 8.99
CA PHE A 207 -30.68 0.68 9.68
C PHE A 207 -30.38 -0.10 10.95
N ALA A 208 -31.38 -0.36 11.79
CA ALA A 208 -31.19 -1.12 13.02
C ALA A 208 -30.82 -2.59 12.73
N ALA A 209 -31.40 -3.21 11.70
CA ALA A 209 -31.04 -4.56 11.27
C ALA A 209 -29.61 -4.62 10.71
N LEU A 210 -29.22 -3.65 9.86
CA LEU A 210 -27.86 -3.54 9.34
C LEU A 210 -26.83 -3.34 10.46
N PHE A 211 -27.15 -2.50 11.45
CA PHE A 211 -26.32 -2.29 12.64
C PHE A 211 -26.12 -3.60 13.42
N LEU A 212 -27.22 -4.32 13.70
CA LEU A 212 -27.18 -5.57 14.45
C LEU A 212 -26.37 -6.64 13.71
N VAL A 213 -26.68 -6.86 12.42
CA VAL A 213 -26.03 -7.88 11.58
C VAL A 213 -24.56 -7.56 11.38
N GLY A 214 -24.22 -6.30 11.11
CA GLY A 214 -22.83 -5.88 10.91
C GLY A 214 -21.99 -5.94 12.19
N THR A 215 -22.56 -5.54 13.33
CA THR A 215 -21.89 -5.66 14.64
C THR A 215 -21.71 -7.13 15.03
N GLY A 216 -22.75 -7.95 14.84
CA GLY A 216 -22.67 -9.39 15.04
C GLY A 216 -21.60 -10.03 14.15
N PHE A 217 -21.56 -9.69 12.86
CA PHE A 217 -20.52 -10.16 11.94
C PHE A 217 -19.11 -9.81 12.44
N LYS A 218 -18.85 -8.55 12.77
CA LYS A 218 -17.56 -8.09 13.32
C LYS A 218 -17.17 -8.85 14.58
N PHE A 219 -18.12 -9.05 15.49
CA PHE A 219 -17.90 -9.81 16.72
C PHE A 219 -17.54 -11.27 16.46
N PHE A 220 -18.30 -11.98 15.63
CA PHE A 220 -18.03 -13.39 15.35
C PHE A 220 -16.72 -13.62 14.58
N VAL A 221 -16.40 -12.75 13.62
CA VAL A 221 -15.12 -12.80 12.90
C VAL A 221 -13.96 -12.55 13.85
N SER A 222 -14.06 -11.53 14.71
CA SER A 222 -13.00 -11.17 15.66
C SER A 222 -12.78 -12.24 16.73
N LEU A 223 -13.86 -12.84 17.24
CA LEU A 223 -13.77 -13.96 18.18
C LEU A 223 -13.10 -15.19 17.54
N LYS A 224 -13.22 -15.35 16.22
CA LYS A 224 -12.48 -16.39 15.51
C LYS A 224 -11.01 -16.02 15.38
N GLY A 225 -10.70 -14.76 15.06
CA GLY A 225 -9.32 -14.24 15.09
C GLY A 225 -8.63 -14.51 16.43
N ALA A 226 -9.34 -14.29 17.54
CA ALA A 226 -8.84 -14.55 18.89
C ALA A 226 -8.44 -16.02 19.15
N ARG A 227 -9.00 -16.99 18.42
CA ARG A 227 -8.62 -18.41 18.58
C ARG A 227 -7.31 -18.74 17.88
N PHE A 228 -6.90 -17.93 16.91
CA PHE A 228 -5.61 -18.05 16.22
C PHE A 228 -4.51 -17.27 16.94
N ASP A 229 -4.85 -16.58 18.04
CA ASP A 229 -3.96 -15.76 18.84
C ASP A 229 -2.95 -16.57 19.67
N ILE A 230 -3.25 -17.85 19.90
CA ILE A 230 -2.39 -18.79 20.63
C ILE A 230 -1.28 -19.34 19.72
N LEU A 231 -1.38 -19.14 18.40
CA LEU A 231 -0.44 -19.68 17.43
C LEU A 231 0.29 -18.54 16.75
N GLU A 232 1.59 -18.42 17.06
CA GLU A 232 2.52 -17.59 16.31
C GLU A 232 2.45 -17.97 14.81
N ARG A 233 1.95 -17.05 13.98
CA ARG A 233 1.69 -17.29 12.55
C ARG A 233 2.98 -17.57 11.80
N VAL A 234 4.03 -16.82 12.15
CA VAL A 234 5.38 -16.98 11.64
C VAL A 234 6.31 -17.13 12.84
N PRO A 235 6.72 -18.36 13.18
CA PRO A 235 7.54 -18.58 14.36
C PRO A 235 8.94 -18.01 14.17
N LEU A 236 9.47 -17.32 15.19
CA LEU A 236 10.83 -16.75 15.15
C LEU A 236 11.91 -17.74 14.71
N ARG A 237 11.80 -19.02 15.12
CA ARG A 237 12.72 -20.08 14.67
C ARG A 237 12.74 -20.28 13.15
N ALA A 238 11.63 -20.03 12.46
CA ALA A 238 11.54 -20.15 11.01
C ALA A 238 12.18 -18.93 10.32
N VAL A 239 12.16 -17.77 10.97
CA VAL A 239 12.90 -16.57 10.53
C VAL A 239 14.40 -16.78 10.74
N ALA A 240 14.80 -17.24 11.93
CA ALA A 240 16.19 -17.50 12.28
C ALA A 240 16.83 -18.66 11.47
N ALA A 241 16.03 -19.55 10.91
CA ALA A 241 16.50 -20.63 10.04
C ALA A 241 16.77 -20.17 8.60
N LEU A 242 16.35 -18.96 8.21
CA LEU A 242 16.63 -18.42 6.88
C LEU A 242 18.09 -18.05 6.76
N THR A 243 18.69 -18.47 5.65
CA THR A 243 20.01 -18.01 5.25
C THR A 243 19.88 -16.87 4.23
N ASP A 244 20.88 -15.99 4.19
CA ASP A 244 20.89 -14.87 3.23
C ASP A 244 20.77 -15.35 1.78
N ALA A 245 21.29 -16.54 1.46
CA ALA A 245 21.18 -17.15 0.14
C ALA A 245 19.73 -17.50 -0.26
N GLU A 246 18.87 -17.89 0.69
CA GLU A 246 17.46 -18.21 0.43
C GLU A 246 16.58 -16.98 0.25
N LEU A 247 17.04 -15.81 0.71
CA LEU A 247 16.25 -14.58 0.66
C LEU A 247 16.14 -14.05 -0.79
N PRO A 248 14.94 -13.68 -1.25
CA PRO A 248 14.75 -13.08 -2.58
C PRO A 248 15.21 -11.61 -2.60
N VAL A 249 15.27 -11.00 -3.78
CA VAL A 249 15.36 -9.53 -3.85
C VAL A 249 14.02 -8.93 -3.43
N TYR A 250 14.07 -7.90 -2.58
CA TYR A 250 12.91 -7.21 -2.01
C TYR A 250 12.98 -5.72 -2.35
N THR A 251 11.89 -5.16 -2.87
CA THR A 251 11.77 -3.71 -3.09
C THR A 251 10.90 -3.08 -2.00
N VAL A 252 11.37 -1.99 -1.41
CA VAL A 252 10.61 -1.11 -0.52
C VAL A 252 10.25 0.15 -1.30
N LEU A 253 8.97 0.52 -1.36
CA LEU A 253 8.51 1.79 -1.89
C LEU A 253 8.17 2.74 -0.75
N VAL A 254 8.66 3.97 -0.82
CA VAL A 254 8.37 5.02 0.18
C VAL A 254 7.94 6.30 -0.54
N PRO A 255 6.64 6.59 -0.64
CA PRO A 255 6.15 7.87 -1.13
C PRO A 255 6.39 8.98 -0.09
N VAL A 256 7.06 10.05 -0.51
CA VAL A 256 7.35 11.21 0.35
C VAL A 256 6.94 12.48 -0.40
N PHE A 257 6.11 13.33 0.23
CA PHE A 257 5.68 14.59 -0.39
C PHE A 257 5.51 15.72 0.61
N ARG A 258 6.42 16.70 0.52
CA ARG A 258 6.56 17.90 1.35
C ARG A 258 6.78 17.56 2.82
N GLU A 259 7.74 16.67 3.06
CA GLU A 259 7.99 16.04 4.36
C GLU A 259 9.49 16.05 4.72
N GLU A 260 10.17 17.16 4.40
CA GLU A 260 11.60 17.41 4.69
C GLU A 260 12.02 17.06 6.13
N ASN A 261 11.14 17.27 7.11
CA ASN A 261 11.41 17.06 8.53
C ASN A 261 11.45 15.57 8.94
N ILE A 262 10.90 14.67 8.13
CA ILE A 262 10.79 13.24 8.46
C ILE A 262 11.91 12.42 7.79
N VAL A 263 12.54 12.95 6.73
CA VAL A 263 13.49 12.21 5.90
C VAL A 263 14.66 11.59 6.67
N GLY A 264 15.23 12.29 7.65
CA GLY A 264 16.30 11.72 8.48
C GLY A 264 15.84 10.50 9.27
N ARG A 265 14.64 10.56 9.87
CA ARG A 265 14.04 9.44 10.61
C ARG A 265 13.64 8.30 9.68
N LEU A 266 13.16 8.61 8.47
CA LEU A 266 12.87 7.61 7.43
C LEU A 266 14.11 6.76 7.13
N VAL A 267 15.26 7.40 6.86
CA VAL A 267 16.52 6.72 6.56
C VAL A 267 16.97 5.84 7.74
N GLU A 268 16.87 6.36 8.97
CA GLU A 268 17.21 5.61 10.18
C GLU A 268 16.29 4.39 10.39
N ASN A 269 14.97 4.58 10.30
CA ASN A 269 13.98 3.54 10.55
C ASN A 269 14.09 2.40 9.54
N LEU A 270 14.18 2.72 8.25
CA LEU A 270 14.32 1.70 7.21
C LEU A 270 15.72 1.09 7.18
N GLY A 271 16.74 1.82 7.62
CA GLY A 271 18.10 1.30 7.79
C GLY A 271 18.23 0.22 8.87
N ARG A 272 17.24 0.11 9.79
CA ARG A 272 17.19 -0.94 10.82
C ARG A 272 16.58 -2.25 10.34
N ILE A 273 16.05 -2.31 9.11
CA ILE A 273 15.49 -3.55 8.57
C ILE A 273 16.59 -4.61 8.45
N ASP A 274 16.35 -5.76 9.07
CA ASP A 274 17.24 -6.92 9.02
C ASP A 274 17.02 -7.66 7.69
N TYR A 275 17.74 -7.23 6.66
CA TYR A 275 17.78 -7.85 5.34
C TYR A 275 19.13 -7.60 4.66
N PRO A 276 19.66 -8.54 3.84
CA PRO A 276 20.93 -8.32 3.14
C PRO A 276 20.85 -7.12 2.20
N THR A 277 21.77 -6.16 2.36
CA THR A 277 21.77 -4.88 1.64
C THR A 277 21.74 -5.05 0.11
N HIS A 278 22.51 -5.99 -0.43
CA HIS A 278 22.55 -6.30 -1.87
C HIS A 278 21.27 -6.98 -2.41
N LYS A 279 20.32 -7.30 -1.53
CA LYS A 279 18.99 -7.85 -1.87
C LYS A 279 17.85 -6.93 -1.46
N LEU A 280 18.14 -5.77 -0.86
CA LEU A 280 17.14 -4.81 -0.42
C LEU A 280 17.24 -3.54 -1.27
N GLU A 281 16.27 -3.32 -2.15
CA GLU A 281 16.14 -2.09 -2.92
C GLU A 281 15.16 -1.15 -2.20
N VAL A 282 15.57 0.07 -1.84
CA VAL A 282 14.67 1.07 -1.27
C VAL A 282 14.47 2.20 -2.28
N LEU A 283 13.25 2.34 -2.80
CA LEU A 283 12.86 3.39 -3.74
C LEU A 283 12.07 4.48 -3.02
N VAL A 284 12.70 5.62 -2.84
CA VAL A 284 12.10 6.83 -2.26
C VAL A 284 11.48 7.64 -3.39
N LEU A 285 10.16 7.81 -3.35
CA LEU A 285 9.36 8.38 -4.43
C LEU A 285 9.07 9.84 -4.10
N ILE A 286 9.71 10.76 -4.82
CA ILE A 286 9.62 12.21 -4.58
C ILE A 286 9.07 12.89 -5.83
N GLU A 287 8.02 13.69 -5.67
CA GLU A 287 7.45 14.48 -6.78
C GLU A 287 8.48 15.47 -7.32
N GLU A 288 8.54 15.67 -8.64
CA GLU A 288 9.56 16.52 -9.30
C GLU A 288 9.61 17.97 -8.78
N GLU A 289 8.50 18.48 -8.26
CA GLU A 289 8.36 19.83 -7.69
C GLU A 289 8.91 19.96 -6.27
N ASP A 290 9.19 18.85 -5.57
CA ASP A 290 9.54 18.81 -4.15
C ASP A 290 11.06 18.80 -3.92
N THR A 291 11.70 19.91 -4.30
CA THR A 291 13.15 20.07 -4.19
C THR A 291 13.65 20.08 -2.75
N LEU A 292 12.85 20.59 -1.79
CA LEU A 292 13.24 20.66 -0.39
C LEU A 292 13.37 19.26 0.24
N THR A 293 12.42 18.37 -0.05
CA THR A 293 12.50 16.97 0.40
C THR A 293 13.66 16.24 -0.28
N ARG A 294 13.93 16.51 -1.56
CA ARG A 294 15.11 15.99 -2.28
C ARG A 294 16.42 16.40 -1.60
N GLU A 295 16.59 17.68 -1.31
CA GLU A 295 17.76 18.21 -0.61
C GLU A 295 17.89 17.68 0.82
N ALA A 296 16.78 17.48 1.52
CA ALA A 296 16.77 16.84 2.84
C ALA A 296 17.24 15.38 2.77
N PHE A 297 16.83 14.65 1.74
CA PHE A 297 17.28 13.28 1.50
C PHE A 297 18.78 13.22 1.20
N ASP A 298 19.27 14.07 0.30
CA ASP A 298 20.70 14.08 -0.05
C ASP A 298 21.57 14.49 1.16
N ARG A 299 21.09 15.38 2.04
CA ARG A 299 21.77 15.74 3.31
C ARG A 299 21.75 14.64 4.37
N ALA A 300 20.81 13.71 4.30
CA ALA A 300 20.69 12.62 5.27
C ALA A 300 21.72 11.49 5.04
N ASP A 301 22.49 11.56 3.94
CA ASP A 301 23.52 10.58 3.55
C ASP A 301 23.02 9.13 3.62
N PRO A 302 21.97 8.79 2.85
CA PRO A 302 21.32 7.49 2.94
C PRO A 302 22.21 6.37 2.40
N PRO A 303 22.00 5.12 2.85
CA PRO A 303 22.76 3.98 2.35
C PRO A 303 22.65 3.83 0.81
N PRO A 304 23.68 3.29 0.13
CA PRO A 304 23.72 3.22 -1.34
C PRO A 304 22.56 2.48 -2.01
N ASN A 305 21.91 1.56 -1.27
CA ASN A 305 20.74 0.82 -1.75
C ASN A 305 19.42 1.63 -1.67
N PHE A 306 19.46 2.87 -1.16
CA PHE A 306 18.36 3.83 -1.19
C PHE A 306 18.48 4.73 -2.41
N ARG A 307 17.45 4.72 -3.25
CA ARG A 307 17.45 5.43 -4.54
C ARG A 307 16.21 6.29 -4.65
N VAL A 308 16.39 7.53 -5.13
CA VAL A 308 15.26 8.40 -5.43
C VAL A 308 14.73 8.14 -6.82
N ILE A 309 13.42 7.95 -6.91
CA ILE A 309 12.67 7.96 -8.17
C ILE A 309 11.88 9.25 -8.21
N THR A 310 12.24 10.13 -9.13
CA THR A 310 11.50 11.36 -9.39
C THR A 310 10.16 11.02 -10.04
N ILE A 311 9.07 11.43 -9.40
CA ILE A 311 7.73 11.21 -9.91
C ILE A 311 7.39 12.34 -10.88
N PRO A 312 7.15 12.03 -12.16
CA PRO A 312 6.85 13.03 -13.18
C PRO A 312 5.53 13.74 -12.87
N ALA A 313 5.43 15.02 -13.19
CA ALA A 313 4.20 15.77 -13.02
C ALA A 313 3.02 15.10 -13.73
N GLY A 314 1.86 15.11 -13.08
CA GLY A 314 0.68 14.47 -13.63
C GLY A 314 -0.53 14.58 -12.71
N SER A 315 -1.69 14.17 -13.21
CA SER A 315 -2.95 14.19 -12.45
C SER A 315 -3.62 12.81 -12.48
N PRO A 316 -4.11 12.31 -11.34
CA PRO A 316 -4.15 12.97 -10.02
C PRO A 316 -2.80 12.90 -9.28
N GLN A 317 -2.42 13.99 -8.60
CA GLN A 317 -1.21 14.01 -7.76
C GLN A 317 -1.48 13.32 -6.41
N THR A 318 -1.26 12.00 -6.37
CA THR A 318 -1.62 11.14 -5.24
C THR A 318 -0.58 10.06 -4.96
N LYS A 319 -0.53 9.60 -3.70
CA LYS A 319 0.26 8.44 -3.24
C LYS A 319 0.15 7.22 -4.18
N PRO A 320 -1.05 6.74 -4.56
CA PRO A 320 -1.19 5.63 -5.52
C PRO A 320 -0.49 5.86 -6.87
N ARG A 321 -0.52 7.08 -7.44
CA ARG A 321 0.18 7.39 -8.69
C ARG A 321 1.69 7.24 -8.50
N ALA A 322 2.24 7.86 -7.45
CA ALA A 322 3.66 7.74 -7.14
C ALA A 322 4.07 6.27 -6.98
N CYS A 323 3.29 5.47 -6.25
CA CYS A 323 3.54 4.04 -6.05
C CYS A 323 3.48 3.24 -7.36
N ASN A 324 2.59 3.58 -8.29
CA ASN A 324 2.55 2.95 -9.62
C ASN A 324 3.78 3.29 -10.48
N VAL A 325 4.32 4.51 -10.36
CA VAL A 325 5.62 4.86 -10.96
C VAL A 325 6.73 4.04 -10.30
N GLY A 326 6.78 3.98 -8.96
CA GLY A 326 7.73 3.12 -8.23
C GLY A 326 7.64 1.64 -8.64
N LEU A 327 6.44 1.11 -8.84
CA LEU A 327 6.19 -0.25 -9.33
C LEU A 327 6.73 -0.50 -10.74
N PHE A 328 6.88 0.54 -11.56
CA PHE A 328 7.53 0.45 -12.88
C PHE A 328 9.02 0.13 -12.75
N PHE A 329 9.67 0.68 -11.73
CA PHE A 329 11.11 0.54 -11.51
C PHE A 329 11.50 -0.56 -10.52
N ALA A 330 10.54 -1.08 -9.75
CA ALA A 330 10.75 -2.13 -8.77
C ALA A 330 11.34 -3.40 -9.39
N SER A 331 12.46 -3.87 -8.83
CA SER A 331 13.19 -5.05 -9.30
C SER A 331 12.97 -6.31 -8.44
N GLY A 332 12.46 -6.16 -7.22
CA GLY A 332 12.27 -7.24 -6.26
C GLY A 332 11.19 -8.25 -6.67
N GLU A 333 11.39 -9.51 -6.30
CA GLU A 333 10.35 -10.55 -6.41
C GLU A 333 9.15 -10.21 -5.50
N TYR A 334 9.47 -9.60 -4.36
CA TYR A 334 8.50 -9.08 -3.40
C TYR A 334 8.66 -7.57 -3.28
N LEU A 335 7.55 -6.91 -2.97
CA LEU A 335 7.46 -5.47 -2.81
C LEU A 335 6.71 -5.14 -1.53
N VAL A 336 7.13 -4.12 -0.79
CA VAL A 336 6.36 -3.54 0.31
C VAL A 336 6.27 -2.03 0.14
N ILE A 337 5.19 -1.45 0.64
CA ILE A 337 5.01 -0.01 0.77
C ILE A 337 5.11 0.38 2.25
N PHE A 338 5.92 1.40 2.54
CA PHE A 338 6.00 2.08 3.83
C PHE A 338 5.70 3.57 3.67
N ASP A 339 4.99 4.17 4.63
CA ASP A 339 4.86 5.62 4.74
C ASP A 339 6.13 6.23 5.34
N ALA A 340 6.33 7.54 5.15
CA ALA A 340 7.60 8.19 5.50
C ALA A 340 7.90 8.15 7.01
N GLU A 341 6.86 8.16 7.85
CA GLU A 341 6.97 8.11 9.31
C GLU A 341 7.06 6.69 9.89
N ASP A 342 6.89 5.66 9.06
CA ASP A 342 6.75 4.29 9.54
C ASP A 342 8.00 3.77 10.22
N THR A 343 7.78 2.97 11.27
CA THR A 343 8.83 2.22 11.95
C THR A 343 8.45 0.74 11.99
N PRO A 344 8.77 -0.04 10.93
CA PRO A 344 8.48 -1.48 10.89
C PRO A 344 9.40 -2.27 11.82
N ASP A 345 8.95 -3.42 12.32
CA ASP A 345 9.85 -4.36 13.00
C ASP A 345 11.02 -4.74 12.08
N PRO A 346 12.25 -4.88 12.60
CA PRO A 346 13.43 -5.22 11.80
C PRO A 346 13.27 -6.50 10.96
N ASP A 347 12.58 -7.52 11.47
CA ASP A 347 12.45 -8.83 10.82
C ASP A 347 11.19 -8.96 9.93
N GLN A 348 10.46 -7.87 9.70
CA GLN A 348 9.16 -7.88 9.01
C GLN A 348 9.25 -8.45 7.59
N LEU A 349 10.29 -8.10 6.81
CA LEU A 349 10.47 -8.62 5.44
C LEU A 349 10.69 -10.14 5.44
N LYS A 350 11.52 -10.65 6.35
CA LYS A 350 11.77 -12.09 6.51
C LYS A 350 10.49 -12.82 6.93
N LYS A 351 9.71 -12.25 7.86
CA LYS A 351 8.40 -12.80 8.26
C LYS A 351 7.41 -12.87 7.10
N ALA A 352 7.31 -11.81 6.30
CA ALA A 352 6.47 -11.78 5.10
C ALA A 352 6.90 -12.85 4.09
N PHE A 353 8.19 -13.03 3.86
CA PHE A 353 8.72 -14.08 2.99
C PHE A 353 8.33 -15.49 3.45
N VAL A 354 8.47 -15.80 4.75
CA VAL A 354 8.03 -17.08 5.31
C VAL A 354 6.52 -17.27 5.14
N ALA A 355 5.73 -16.22 5.35
CA ALA A 355 4.28 -16.27 5.17
C ALA A 355 3.89 -16.54 3.71
N PHE A 356 4.59 -15.94 2.74
CA PHE A 356 4.39 -16.22 1.32
C PHE A 356 4.75 -17.65 0.93
N ARG A 357 5.84 -18.21 1.47
CA ARG A 357 6.22 -19.62 1.26
C ARG A 357 5.13 -20.57 1.78
N ARG A 358 4.54 -20.26 2.94
CA ARG A 358 3.46 -21.07 3.56
C ARG A 358 2.10 -20.89 2.87
N GLY A 359 1.78 -19.68 2.43
CA GLY A 359 0.50 -19.33 1.83
C GLY A 359 0.31 -19.81 0.38
N GLY A 360 1.39 -20.24 -0.28
CA GLY A 360 1.39 -20.71 -1.67
C GLY A 360 1.12 -19.60 -2.71
N PRO A 361 1.04 -19.96 -4.00
CA PRO A 361 0.99 -18.99 -5.11
C PRO A 361 -0.27 -18.10 -5.13
N ARG A 362 -1.37 -18.55 -4.51
CA ARG A 362 -2.62 -17.78 -4.44
C ARG A 362 -2.58 -16.66 -3.39
N THR A 363 -1.60 -16.68 -2.48
CA THR A 363 -1.40 -15.60 -1.49
C THR A 363 -0.56 -14.52 -2.14
N VAL A 364 -1.21 -13.43 -2.53
CA VAL A 364 -0.61 -12.35 -3.32
C VAL A 364 -0.18 -11.17 -2.48
N CYS A 365 -0.79 -11.01 -1.30
CA CYS A 365 -0.49 -9.96 -0.35
C CYS A 365 -0.48 -10.51 1.09
N ILE A 366 0.42 -9.97 1.90
CA ILE A 366 0.52 -10.19 3.34
C ILE A 366 0.51 -8.82 4.02
N GLN A 367 -0.43 -8.61 4.95
CA GLN A 367 -0.55 -7.39 5.75
C GLN A 367 0.12 -7.57 7.11
N ALA A 368 1.04 -6.67 7.48
CA ALA A 368 1.51 -6.55 8.86
C ALA A 368 0.56 -5.68 9.70
N ALA A 369 0.61 -5.81 11.02
CA ALA A 369 -0.19 -4.99 11.92
C ALA A 369 0.34 -3.55 12.00
N LEU A 370 -0.54 -2.58 12.21
CA LEU A 370 -0.16 -1.20 12.51
C LEU A 370 -0.48 -0.88 13.97
N SER A 371 0.34 -0.04 14.59
CA SER A 371 0.16 0.43 15.97
C SER A 371 0.70 1.84 16.12
N TYR A 372 0.39 2.48 17.25
CA TYR A 372 0.74 3.87 17.49
C TYR A 372 1.80 3.99 18.58
N PHE A 373 2.87 4.74 18.30
CA PHE A 373 3.87 5.06 19.32
C PHE A 373 3.32 6.05 20.36
N ASN A 374 2.50 7.01 19.94
CA ASN A 374 1.93 8.06 20.81
C ASN A 374 0.60 7.66 21.49
N SER A 375 0.44 6.39 21.82
CA SER A 375 -0.82 5.81 22.34
C SER A 375 -1.33 6.43 23.64
N ARG A 376 -0.48 7.15 24.38
CA ARG A 376 -0.77 7.73 25.71
C ARG A 376 -0.92 9.24 25.71
N GLU A 377 -0.76 9.90 24.56
CA GLU A 377 -0.68 11.36 24.49
C GLU A 377 -1.99 12.04 24.91
N ASN A 378 -3.14 11.58 24.41
CA ASN A 378 -4.46 12.10 24.79
C ASN A 378 -5.60 11.08 24.62
N VAL A 379 -6.85 11.47 24.93
CA VAL A 379 -8.01 10.58 24.83
C VAL A 379 -8.19 10.03 23.42
N LEU A 380 -8.02 10.86 22.39
CA LEU A 380 -8.19 10.47 20.99
C LEU A 380 -7.13 9.43 20.57
N THR A 381 -5.86 9.65 20.90
CA THR A 381 -4.76 8.69 20.61
C THR A 381 -4.97 7.33 21.29
N ARG A 382 -5.56 7.31 22.50
CA ARG A 382 -5.95 6.07 23.18
C ARG A 382 -7.06 5.34 22.42
N MET A 383 -8.09 6.07 21.95
CA MET A 383 -9.17 5.47 21.16
C MET A 383 -8.67 4.91 19.83
N PHE A 384 -7.74 5.59 19.16
CA PHE A 384 -7.03 5.09 17.97
C PHE A 384 -6.32 3.76 18.26
N SER A 385 -5.56 3.73 19.35
CA SER A 385 -4.80 2.54 19.76
C SER A 385 -5.70 1.34 20.06
N LEU A 386 -6.83 1.57 20.73
CA LEU A 386 -7.84 0.53 20.96
C LEU A 386 -8.42 -0.02 19.66
N GLU A 387 -8.76 0.87 18.73
CA GLU A 387 -9.37 0.49 17.46
C GLU A 387 -8.40 -0.28 16.56
N TYR A 388 -7.15 0.18 16.44
CA TYR A 388 -6.13 -0.50 15.64
C TYR A 388 -5.75 -1.86 16.22
N SER A 389 -5.60 -1.96 17.54
CA SER A 389 -5.33 -3.25 18.19
C SER A 389 -6.46 -4.24 17.92
N TYR A 390 -7.72 -3.81 18.07
CA TYR A 390 -8.88 -4.62 17.69
C TYR A 390 -8.86 -5.02 16.20
N TRP A 391 -8.59 -4.06 15.32
CA TRP A 391 -8.67 -4.22 13.88
C TRP A 391 -7.62 -5.21 13.36
N PHE A 392 -6.34 -4.97 13.64
CA PHE A 392 -5.25 -5.78 13.13
C PHE A 392 -5.15 -7.13 13.85
N ASP A 393 -5.27 -7.16 15.17
CA ASP A 393 -5.00 -8.37 15.93
C ASP A 393 -6.16 -9.38 15.89
N TYR A 394 -7.40 -8.90 15.74
CA TYR A 394 -8.59 -9.75 15.82
C TYR A 394 -9.42 -9.73 14.54
N MET A 395 -9.80 -8.55 14.03
CA MET A 395 -10.68 -8.49 12.87
C MET A 395 -9.99 -9.03 11.61
N LEU A 396 -8.83 -8.50 11.23
CA LEU A 396 -8.09 -8.98 10.06
C LEU A 396 -7.62 -10.43 10.23
N ALA A 397 -7.17 -10.78 11.44
CA ALA A 397 -6.82 -12.15 11.78
C ALA A 397 -7.98 -13.13 11.55
N GLY A 398 -9.20 -12.75 11.94
CA GLY A 398 -10.42 -13.53 11.74
C GLY A 398 -10.85 -13.61 10.28
N LEU A 399 -10.70 -12.53 9.51
CA LEU A 399 -10.97 -12.52 8.07
C LEU A 399 -10.02 -13.49 7.33
N ASP A 400 -8.73 -13.46 7.64
CA ASP A 400 -7.73 -14.39 7.07
C ASP A 400 -8.03 -15.84 7.44
N ALA A 401 -8.29 -16.11 8.73
CA ALA A 401 -8.63 -17.45 9.22
C ALA A 401 -9.85 -18.05 8.52
N TRP A 402 -10.83 -17.22 8.16
CA TRP A 402 -12.00 -17.64 7.41
C TRP A 402 -11.87 -17.48 5.89
N ASN A 403 -10.72 -17.00 5.39
CA ASN A 403 -10.48 -16.75 3.98
C ASN A 403 -11.60 -15.87 3.38
N LEU A 404 -11.89 -14.78 4.08
CA LEU A 404 -12.81 -13.71 3.70
C LEU A 404 -12.03 -12.53 3.11
N PRO A 405 -12.68 -11.63 2.35
CA PRO A 405 -12.01 -10.46 1.79
C PRO A 405 -11.42 -9.56 2.89
N ILE A 406 -10.15 -9.18 2.71
CA ILE A 406 -9.41 -8.28 3.62
C ILE A 406 -9.19 -6.95 2.89
N PRO A 407 -9.74 -5.83 3.39
CA PRO A 407 -9.23 -4.52 3.03
C PRO A 407 -7.84 -4.34 3.65
N LEU A 408 -6.86 -3.95 2.83
CA LEU A 408 -5.52 -3.65 3.33
C LEU A 408 -5.54 -2.34 4.14
N GLY A 409 -4.60 -2.21 5.08
CA GLY A 409 -4.26 -0.92 5.68
C GLY A 409 -3.32 -0.13 4.77
N GLY A 410 -3.08 1.15 5.08
CA GLY A 410 -2.37 2.08 4.17
C GLY A 410 -0.89 1.79 3.94
N THR A 411 -0.31 0.94 4.77
CA THR A 411 1.12 0.63 4.78
C THR A 411 1.39 -0.79 5.25
N SER A 412 2.64 -1.24 5.14
CA SER A 412 3.12 -2.58 5.51
C SER A 412 2.34 -3.68 4.79
N ASN A 413 2.01 -3.39 3.52
CA ASN A 413 1.41 -4.33 2.59
C ASN A 413 2.54 -4.97 1.78
N HIS A 414 2.84 -6.22 2.07
CA HIS A 414 3.82 -6.98 1.31
C HIS A 414 3.10 -7.66 0.14
N PHE A 415 3.66 -7.57 -1.05
CA PHE A 415 3.11 -8.14 -2.27
C PHE A 415 4.13 -9.05 -2.94
N ARG A 416 3.61 -10.07 -3.65
CA ARG A 416 4.36 -10.61 -4.79
C ARG A 416 4.31 -9.57 -5.90
N THR A 417 5.45 -9.02 -6.33
CA THR A 417 5.52 -7.90 -7.28
C THR A 417 4.75 -8.21 -8.57
N ARG A 418 4.95 -9.41 -9.11
CA ARG A 418 4.21 -9.89 -10.30
C ARG A 418 2.70 -9.88 -10.11
N ALA A 419 2.22 -10.30 -8.94
CA ALA A 419 0.79 -10.33 -8.67
C ALA A 419 0.22 -8.91 -8.55
N LEU A 420 0.96 -7.98 -7.93
CA LEU A 420 0.57 -6.56 -7.88
C LEU A 420 0.46 -5.93 -9.27
N ILE A 421 1.41 -6.24 -10.17
CA ILE A 421 1.34 -5.82 -11.58
C ILE A 421 0.10 -6.41 -12.27
N GLU A 422 -0.20 -7.70 -12.05
CA GLU A 422 -1.39 -8.35 -12.61
C GLU A 422 -2.70 -7.76 -12.09
N LEU A 423 -2.73 -7.38 -10.80
CA LEU A 423 -3.86 -6.67 -10.21
C LEU A 423 -4.05 -5.29 -10.83
N GLY A 424 -3.01 -4.73 -11.46
CA GLY A 424 -3.01 -3.43 -12.14
C GLY A 424 -2.54 -2.28 -11.25
N GLY A 425 -1.78 -2.55 -10.18
CA GLY A 425 -1.27 -1.55 -9.25
C GLY A 425 -2.35 -0.92 -8.37
N TRP A 426 -2.05 0.21 -7.75
CA TRP A 426 -3.00 0.98 -6.96
C TRP A 426 -3.91 1.82 -7.85
N ASP A 427 -5.17 2.04 -7.46
CA ASP A 427 -6.11 2.87 -8.24
C ASP A 427 -5.96 4.35 -7.85
N PRO A 428 -5.45 5.24 -8.73
CA PRO A 428 -5.15 6.63 -8.37
C PRO A 428 -6.39 7.49 -8.05
N TYR A 429 -7.57 7.01 -8.42
CA TYR A 429 -8.85 7.70 -8.24
C TYR A 429 -9.64 7.26 -7.01
N ASN A 430 -9.16 6.25 -6.28
CA ASN A 430 -9.76 5.78 -5.03
C ASN A 430 -9.01 6.38 -3.85
N VAL A 431 -9.72 7.02 -2.91
CA VAL A 431 -9.06 7.69 -1.77
C VAL A 431 -8.66 6.72 -0.64
N THR A 432 -8.98 5.44 -0.80
CA THR A 432 -8.48 4.28 -0.03
C THR A 432 -8.07 3.18 -1.02
N GLU A 433 -7.01 3.46 -1.77
CA GLU A 433 -6.42 2.60 -2.78
C GLU A 433 -5.96 1.24 -2.23
N ASP A 434 -5.56 1.22 -0.97
CA ASP A 434 -5.13 0.08 -0.17
C ASP A 434 -6.28 -0.90 0.05
N ALA A 435 -7.38 -0.41 0.63
CA ALA A 435 -8.59 -1.18 0.88
C ALA A 435 -9.19 -1.70 -0.42
N ASP A 436 -9.19 -0.89 -1.48
CA ASP A 436 -9.58 -1.35 -2.81
C ASP A 436 -8.70 -2.49 -3.30
N LEU A 437 -7.38 -2.36 -3.23
CA LEU A 437 -6.45 -3.36 -3.75
C LEU A 437 -6.64 -4.71 -3.06
N GLY A 438 -6.86 -4.73 -1.74
CA GLY A 438 -7.19 -5.96 -1.00
C GLY A 438 -8.52 -6.58 -1.41
N VAL A 439 -9.55 -5.75 -1.59
CA VAL A 439 -10.86 -6.18 -2.09
C VAL A 439 -10.77 -6.70 -3.52
N ARG A 440 -10.05 -6.00 -4.40
CA ARG A 440 -9.84 -6.34 -5.81
C ARG A 440 -9.08 -7.65 -5.95
N ALA A 441 -8.03 -7.87 -5.15
CA ALA A 441 -7.36 -9.17 -5.09
C ALA A 441 -8.35 -10.29 -4.72
N SER A 442 -9.15 -10.07 -3.68
CA SER A 442 -10.17 -11.02 -3.23
C SER A 442 -11.24 -11.28 -4.30
N ALA A 443 -11.73 -10.24 -4.96
CA ALA A 443 -12.70 -10.30 -6.05
C ALA A 443 -12.18 -11.08 -7.27
N LEU A 444 -10.85 -11.06 -7.49
CA LEU A 444 -10.20 -11.84 -8.53
C LEU A 444 -9.91 -13.30 -8.12
N GLY A 445 -10.16 -13.66 -6.85
CA GLY A 445 -10.00 -15.02 -6.32
C GLY A 445 -8.67 -15.26 -5.61
N TYR A 446 -7.83 -14.24 -5.48
CA TYR A 446 -6.59 -14.30 -4.72
C TYR A 446 -6.84 -14.25 -3.21
N ARG A 447 -5.81 -14.62 -2.43
CA ARG A 447 -5.80 -14.57 -0.97
C ARG A 447 -4.91 -13.42 -0.51
N VAL A 448 -5.40 -12.70 0.49
CA VAL A 448 -4.64 -11.80 1.33
C VAL A 448 -4.47 -12.48 2.70
N GLY A 449 -3.26 -12.52 3.23
CA GLY A 449 -2.96 -13.04 4.57
C GLY A 449 -2.51 -11.94 5.51
N VAL A 450 -2.34 -12.26 6.79
CA VAL A 450 -1.74 -11.36 7.77
C VAL A 450 -0.60 -12.03 8.55
N ILE A 451 0.34 -11.23 9.04
CA ILE A 451 1.51 -11.69 9.82
C ILE A 451 1.59 -11.02 11.20
N ASP A 452 2.30 -11.69 12.11
CA ASP A 452 2.59 -11.17 13.45
C ASP A 452 3.87 -10.32 13.41
N SER A 453 3.74 -9.13 12.84
CA SER A 453 4.74 -8.06 12.88
C SER A 453 4.02 -6.72 12.92
N THR A 454 4.60 -5.74 13.59
CA THR A 454 4.02 -4.41 13.78
C THR A 454 4.85 -3.36 13.06
N THR A 455 4.17 -2.35 12.55
CA THR A 455 4.76 -1.07 12.14
C THR A 455 4.17 0.03 13.01
N LEU A 456 5.02 0.85 13.61
CA LEU A 456 4.59 2.00 14.41
C LEU A 456 4.39 3.23 13.52
N GLU A 457 3.23 3.87 13.67
CA GLU A 457 2.84 5.13 13.01
C GLU A 457 2.37 6.18 14.04
N GLU A 458 2.12 7.42 13.62
CA GLU A 458 1.62 8.50 14.48
C GLU A 458 0.08 8.54 14.52
N ALA A 459 -0.51 8.51 15.72
CA ALA A 459 -1.95 8.72 15.89
C ALA A 459 -2.30 10.21 15.84
N ASN A 460 -3.48 10.51 15.27
CA ASN A 460 -4.01 11.86 15.28
C ASN A 460 -4.29 12.36 16.71
N THR A 461 -3.69 13.50 17.06
CA THR A 461 -3.89 14.15 18.35
C THR A 461 -5.05 15.15 18.35
N SER A 462 -5.59 15.49 17.17
CA SER A 462 -6.57 16.57 16.96
C SER A 462 -7.87 16.10 16.31
N VAL A 463 -9.02 16.45 16.90
CA VAL A 463 -10.35 16.05 16.41
C VAL A 463 -10.65 16.56 14.99
N PRO A 464 -10.37 17.83 14.62
CA PRO A 464 -10.49 18.26 13.23
C PRO A 464 -9.67 17.40 12.25
N ASN A 465 -8.43 17.05 12.60
CA ASN A 465 -7.58 16.20 11.74
C ASN A 465 -8.15 14.78 11.64
N PHE A 466 -8.64 14.22 12.76
CA PHE A 466 -9.36 12.95 12.78
C PHE A 466 -10.55 12.94 11.83
N ILE A 467 -11.41 13.97 11.85
CA ILE A 467 -12.58 14.03 10.98
C ILE A 467 -12.16 14.07 9.50
N ARG A 468 -11.06 14.75 9.14
CA ARG A 468 -10.49 14.72 7.78
C ARG A 468 -10.04 13.32 7.38
N GLN A 469 -9.26 12.66 8.24
CA GLN A 469 -8.76 11.30 8.00
C GLN A 469 -9.91 10.31 7.82
N ARG A 470 -10.85 10.28 8.76
CA ARG A 470 -11.96 9.32 8.76
C ARG A 470 -12.97 9.59 7.65
N SER A 471 -13.21 10.85 7.29
CA SER A 471 -14.07 11.13 6.14
C SER A 471 -13.46 10.61 4.84
N ARG A 472 -12.13 10.69 4.69
CA ARG A 472 -11.41 10.10 3.55
C ARG A 472 -11.58 8.58 3.53
N TRP A 473 -11.33 7.90 4.65
CA TRP A 473 -11.43 6.43 4.72
C TRP A 473 -12.85 5.92 4.43
N ILE A 474 -13.84 6.52 5.07
CA ILE A 474 -15.25 6.13 4.88
C ILE A 474 -15.69 6.41 3.44
N LYS A 475 -15.25 7.53 2.83
CA LYS A 475 -15.52 7.83 1.42
C LYS A 475 -14.91 6.78 0.50
N GLY A 476 -13.67 6.38 0.74
CA GLY A 476 -13.00 5.35 -0.06
C GLY A 476 -13.67 3.98 0.07
N TYR A 477 -14.20 3.63 1.25
CA TYR A 477 -15.04 2.43 1.41
C TYR A 477 -16.33 2.52 0.59
N MET A 478 -16.98 3.69 0.54
CA MET A 478 -18.13 3.92 -0.33
C MET A 478 -17.74 3.80 -1.82
N GLN A 479 -16.61 4.39 -2.25
CA GLN A 479 -16.10 4.26 -3.62
C GLN A 479 -15.86 2.80 -4.00
N THR A 480 -15.11 2.08 -3.17
CA THR A 480 -14.79 0.65 -3.34
C THR A 480 -16.06 -0.19 -3.41
N SER A 481 -17.04 0.07 -2.53
CA SER A 481 -18.36 -0.57 -2.58
C SER A 481 -19.05 -0.38 -3.92
N LEU A 482 -19.07 0.86 -4.43
CA LEU A 482 -19.70 1.19 -5.70
C LEU A 482 -18.97 0.57 -6.89
N VAL A 483 -17.64 0.55 -6.91
CA VAL A 483 -16.82 -0.09 -7.96
C VAL A 483 -17.13 -1.58 -8.04
N HIS A 484 -17.04 -2.31 -6.93
CA HIS A 484 -17.24 -3.76 -6.92
C HIS A 484 -18.73 -4.17 -6.99
N ALA A 485 -19.66 -3.26 -6.71
CA ALA A 485 -21.10 -3.47 -6.91
C ALA A 485 -21.58 -3.23 -8.36
N ARG A 486 -20.69 -2.92 -9.31
CA ARG A 486 -21.07 -2.78 -10.74
C ARG A 486 -21.53 -4.09 -11.36
N GLN A 487 -21.01 -5.22 -10.88
CA GLN A 487 -21.33 -6.57 -11.38
C GLN A 487 -21.56 -7.56 -10.22
N PRO A 488 -22.60 -7.35 -9.40
CA PRO A 488 -22.77 -8.08 -8.13
C PRO A 488 -22.99 -9.57 -8.34
N PHE A 489 -23.71 -9.97 -9.39
CA PHE A 489 -23.90 -11.39 -9.74
C PHE A 489 -22.59 -12.06 -10.17
N ARG A 490 -21.72 -11.37 -10.93
CA ARG A 490 -20.42 -11.94 -11.30
C ARG A 490 -19.51 -12.07 -10.08
N LEU A 491 -19.53 -11.10 -9.18
CA LEU A 491 -18.82 -11.19 -7.91
C LEU A 491 -19.30 -12.41 -7.11
N LEU A 492 -20.62 -12.55 -6.94
CA LEU A 492 -21.24 -13.68 -6.25
C LEU A 492 -20.81 -15.04 -6.84
N MET A 493 -20.85 -15.18 -8.16
CA MET A 493 -20.46 -16.41 -8.85
C MET A 493 -18.95 -16.70 -8.73
N ARG A 494 -18.11 -15.66 -8.67
CA ARG A 494 -16.65 -15.81 -8.66
C ARG A 494 -16.09 -16.13 -7.27
N ILE A 495 -16.56 -15.45 -6.22
CA ILE A 495 -16.02 -15.59 -4.86
C ILE A 495 -16.96 -16.30 -3.89
N GLY A 496 -18.19 -16.58 -4.31
CA GLY A 496 -19.21 -17.28 -3.52
C GLY A 496 -19.93 -16.39 -2.50
N ALA A 497 -21.14 -16.81 -2.13
CA ALA A 497 -22.04 -16.04 -1.26
C ALA A 497 -21.42 -15.58 0.07
N ARG A 498 -20.64 -16.45 0.71
CA ARG A 498 -20.00 -16.15 2.00
C ARG A 498 -19.03 -14.97 1.90
N ARG A 499 -18.16 -14.95 0.87
CA ARG A 499 -17.18 -13.87 0.70
C ARG A 499 -17.84 -12.60 0.20
N THR A 500 -18.84 -12.71 -0.69
CA THR A 500 -19.62 -11.56 -1.15
C THR A 500 -20.39 -10.90 0.00
N LEU A 501 -20.97 -11.70 0.91
CA LEU A 501 -21.65 -11.18 2.10
C LEU A 501 -20.67 -10.53 3.07
N ALA A 502 -19.50 -11.14 3.32
CA ALA A 502 -18.46 -10.53 4.14
C ALA A 502 -17.97 -9.20 3.57
N PHE A 503 -17.74 -9.13 2.26
CA PHE A 503 -17.44 -7.88 1.55
C PHE A 503 -18.54 -6.83 1.75
N ALA A 504 -19.80 -7.21 1.52
CA ALA A 504 -20.93 -6.30 1.67
C ALA A 504 -21.08 -5.78 3.11
N LEU A 505 -20.95 -6.64 4.12
CA LEU A 505 -21.07 -6.26 5.54
C LEU A 505 -19.89 -5.41 6.02
N LEU A 506 -18.68 -5.67 5.51
CA LEU A 506 -17.48 -4.96 5.95
C LEU A 506 -17.30 -3.62 5.21
N ILE A 507 -17.28 -3.65 3.88
CA ILE A 507 -16.90 -2.50 3.04
C ILE A 507 -18.10 -1.58 2.81
N ALA A 508 -19.26 -2.12 2.42
CA ALA A 508 -20.47 -1.32 2.24
C ALA A 508 -21.23 -1.08 3.54
N GLY A 509 -21.22 -2.07 4.44
CA GLY A 509 -21.94 -2.03 5.70
C GLY A 509 -21.34 -1.06 6.71
N THR A 510 -20.01 -0.90 6.78
CA THR A 510 -19.39 0.02 7.76
C THR A 510 -19.79 1.48 7.56
N PRO A 511 -19.72 2.07 6.34
CA PRO A 511 -20.26 3.40 6.09
C PRO A 511 -21.76 3.52 6.42
N ALA A 512 -22.57 2.52 6.05
CA ALA A 512 -24.00 2.51 6.34
C ALA A 512 -24.29 2.50 7.86
N ILE A 513 -23.52 1.74 8.62
CA ILE A 513 -23.60 1.67 10.09
C ILE A 513 -23.25 3.02 10.71
N PHE A 514 -22.18 3.69 10.25
CA PHE A 514 -21.82 5.01 10.76
C PHE A 514 -22.85 6.08 10.41
N LEU A 515 -23.48 6.03 9.22
CA LEU A 515 -24.59 6.91 8.87
C LEU A 515 -25.85 6.62 9.70
N ALA A 516 -26.12 5.35 10.00
CA ALA A 516 -27.25 4.93 10.83
C ALA A 516 -27.08 5.26 12.31
N MET A 517 -25.84 5.39 12.78
CA MET A 517 -25.51 5.55 14.20
C MET A 517 -26.23 6.72 14.85
N LEU A 518 -26.13 7.94 14.30
CA LEU A 518 -26.70 9.13 14.93
C LEU A 518 -28.24 9.09 15.01
N PRO A 519 -28.99 8.77 13.94
CA PRO A 519 -30.44 8.57 14.03
C PRO A 519 -30.86 7.52 15.05
N LEU A 520 -30.17 6.38 15.11
CA LEU A 520 -30.49 5.30 16.05
C LEU A 520 -30.17 5.69 17.50
N CYS A 521 -29.06 6.40 17.73
CA CYS A 521 -28.71 6.94 19.05
C CYS A 521 -29.74 7.96 19.54
N VAL A 522 -30.17 8.89 18.67
CA VAL A 522 -31.22 9.87 19.01
C VAL A 522 -32.51 9.14 19.37
N LEU A 523 -32.92 8.16 18.55
CA LEU A 523 -34.12 7.38 18.84
C LEU A 523 -34.01 6.60 20.16
N ALA A 524 -32.86 5.99 20.45
CA ALA A 524 -32.63 5.27 21.71
C ALA A 524 -32.70 6.21 22.93
N VAL A 525 -32.07 7.39 22.86
CA VAL A 525 -32.12 8.39 23.94
C VAL A 525 -33.55 8.89 24.15
N VAL A 526 -34.24 9.23 23.07
CA VAL A 526 -35.65 9.64 23.12
C VAL A 526 -36.54 8.53 23.69
N SER A 527 -36.25 7.26 23.37
CA SER A 527 -36.98 6.08 23.87
C SER A 527 -36.88 5.90 25.37
N VAL A 528 -35.78 6.34 25.98
CA VAL A 528 -35.57 6.31 27.43
C VAL A 528 -36.08 7.58 28.10
N ALA A 529 -35.98 8.73 27.44
CA ALA A 529 -36.31 10.03 28.01
C ALA A 529 -37.81 10.36 27.99
N LEU A 530 -38.58 9.83 27.04
CA LEU A 530 -40.01 10.11 26.89
C LEU A 530 -40.89 8.93 27.35
N PRO A 531 -42.15 9.18 27.78
CA PRO A 531 -43.08 8.12 28.13
C PRO A 531 -43.34 7.19 26.94
N ALA A 532 -43.27 5.88 27.19
CA ALA A 532 -43.45 4.86 26.15
C ALA A 532 -44.80 4.97 25.39
N ALA A 533 -45.86 5.46 26.06
CA ALA A 533 -47.16 5.68 25.44
C ALA A 533 -47.10 6.66 24.26
N TRP A 534 -46.34 7.77 24.40
CA TRP A 534 -46.22 8.79 23.35
C TRP A 534 -45.43 8.28 22.16
N LEU A 535 -44.41 7.47 22.42
CA LEU A 535 -43.58 6.89 21.37
C LEU A 535 -44.30 5.76 20.64
N ALA A 536 -45.14 4.99 21.33
CA ALA A 536 -45.94 3.92 20.73
C ALA A 536 -46.98 4.44 19.72
N GLU A 537 -47.38 5.71 19.80
CA GLU A 537 -48.24 6.36 18.81
C GLU A 537 -47.50 6.66 17.48
N VAL A 538 -46.19 6.86 17.53
CA VAL A 538 -45.37 7.26 16.37
C VAL A 538 -44.57 6.09 15.80
N PHE A 539 -44.03 5.24 16.67
CA PHE A 539 -43.18 4.11 16.33
C PHE A 539 -43.73 2.81 16.91
N PRO A 540 -43.65 1.70 16.16
CA PRO A 540 -44.09 0.43 16.70
C PRO A 540 -43.17 -0.03 17.84
N PRO A 541 -43.71 -0.62 18.93
CA PRO A 541 -42.91 -1.01 20.10
C PRO A 541 -41.71 -1.92 19.79
N TRP A 542 -41.84 -2.83 18.82
CA TRP A 542 -40.75 -3.73 18.43
C TRP A 542 -39.54 -2.99 17.85
N LEU A 543 -39.75 -1.84 17.18
CA LEU A 543 -38.66 -1.04 16.64
C LEU A 543 -37.89 -0.36 17.78
N LEU A 544 -38.60 0.15 18.78
CA LEU A 544 -38.01 0.75 19.99
C LEU A 544 -37.18 -0.27 20.78
N TRP A 545 -37.67 -1.52 20.89
CA TRP A 545 -36.90 -2.61 21.49
C TRP A 545 -35.67 -2.96 20.66
N LEU A 546 -35.78 -3.02 19.34
CA LEU A 546 -34.66 -3.31 18.46
C LEU A 546 -33.56 -2.23 18.57
N THR A 547 -33.93 -0.95 18.62
CA THR A 547 -32.97 0.14 18.78
C THR A 547 -32.35 0.14 20.18
N LEU A 548 -33.12 -0.15 21.23
CA LEU A 548 -32.60 -0.29 22.59
C LEU A 548 -31.62 -1.46 22.71
N VAL A 549 -31.93 -2.62 22.12
CA VAL A 549 -31.03 -3.78 22.09
C VAL A 549 -29.73 -3.44 21.35
N ASN A 550 -29.81 -2.77 20.21
CA ASN A 550 -28.62 -2.30 19.50
C ASN A 550 -27.80 -1.31 20.34
N PHE A 551 -28.48 -0.38 21.01
CA PHE A 551 -27.84 0.60 21.87
C PHE A 551 -27.12 -0.04 23.06
N VAL A 552 -27.72 -1.03 23.71
CA VAL A 552 -27.11 -1.70 24.88
C VAL A 552 -26.17 -2.82 24.45
N VAL A 553 -26.69 -3.85 23.79
CA VAL A 553 -25.95 -5.08 23.46
C VAL A 553 -24.91 -4.82 22.37
N GLY A 554 -25.30 -4.10 21.31
CA GLY A 554 -24.38 -3.80 20.21
C GLY A 554 -23.18 -2.95 20.66
N ASN A 555 -23.41 -1.90 21.45
CA ASN A 555 -22.32 -1.13 22.04
C ASN A 555 -21.48 -1.97 23.00
N ALA A 556 -22.09 -2.78 23.87
CA ALA A 556 -21.36 -3.63 24.81
C ALA A 556 -20.44 -4.65 24.10
N MET A 557 -20.93 -5.28 23.01
CA MET A 557 -20.12 -6.19 22.19
C MET A 557 -18.88 -5.49 21.62
N MET A 558 -19.05 -4.29 21.08
CA MET A 558 -17.96 -3.55 20.47
C MET A 558 -17.00 -2.94 21.51
N VAL A 559 -17.48 -2.51 22.67
CA VAL A 559 -16.64 -2.16 23.84
C VAL A 559 -15.76 -3.35 24.22
N TYR A 560 -16.35 -4.54 24.35
CA TYR A 560 -15.62 -5.76 24.66
C TYR A 560 -14.54 -6.07 23.62
N LEU A 561 -14.87 -5.98 22.31
CA LEU A 561 -13.88 -6.19 21.25
C LEU A 561 -12.72 -5.19 21.33
N SER A 562 -13.00 -3.92 21.64
CA SER A 562 -11.95 -2.91 21.84
C SER A 562 -11.10 -3.16 23.09
N MET A 563 -11.61 -3.87 24.10
CA MET A 563 -10.82 -4.29 25.27
C MET A 563 -9.87 -5.46 24.95
N MET A 564 -10.24 -6.33 24.01
CA MET A 564 -9.42 -7.50 23.65
C MET A 564 -8.08 -7.12 23.02
N GLY A 565 -8.07 -6.09 22.16
CA GLY A 565 -6.88 -5.49 21.52
C GLY A 565 -5.72 -5.25 22.50
N PRO A 566 -5.85 -4.24 23.38
CA PRO A 566 -4.81 -3.88 24.33
C PRO A 566 -4.49 -5.01 25.33
N TYR A 567 -5.44 -5.90 25.66
CA TYR A 567 -5.18 -7.04 26.51
C TYR A 567 -4.11 -7.97 25.91
N LYS A 568 -4.24 -8.29 24.62
CA LYS A 568 -3.24 -9.10 23.89
C LYS A 568 -1.86 -8.43 23.87
N ARG A 569 -1.82 -7.12 23.65
CA ARG A 569 -0.58 -6.33 23.58
C ARG A 569 0.02 -6.00 24.95
N GLY A 570 -0.56 -6.48 26.06
CA GLY A 570 -0.11 -6.13 27.42
C GLY A 570 -0.36 -4.67 27.82
N ALA A 571 -1.10 -3.90 27.03
CA ALA A 571 -1.39 -2.48 27.24
C ALA A 571 -2.60 -2.28 28.17
N PHE A 572 -2.59 -2.90 29.36
CA PHE A 572 -3.74 -2.95 30.27
C PHE A 572 -4.29 -1.57 30.67
N ALA A 573 -3.43 -0.55 30.71
CA ALA A 573 -3.83 0.83 31.01
C ALA A 573 -4.83 1.42 29.98
N LEU A 574 -4.91 0.86 28.77
CA LEU A 574 -5.84 1.31 27.73
C LEU A 574 -7.24 0.70 27.88
N ILE A 575 -7.39 -0.46 28.53
CA ILE A 575 -8.63 -1.25 28.56
C ILE A 575 -9.83 -0.43 29.06
N GLY A 576 -9.65 0.36 30.13
CA GLY A 576 -10.73 1.18 30.70
C GLY A 576 -11.25 2.25 29.75
N TRP A 577 -10.43 2.72 28.81
CA TRP A 577 -10.82 3.74 27.83
C TRP A 577 -11.81 3.22 26.79
N ALA A 578 -11.92 1.90 26.60
CA ALA A 578 -12.88 1.28 25.69
C ALA A 578 -14.34 1.62 26.04
N LEU A 579 -14.62 1.99 27.30
CA LEU A 579 -15.94 2.47 27.72
C LEU A 579 -16.39 3.75 27.00
N LEU A 580 -15.45 4.52 26.43
CA LEU A 580 -15.75 5.73 25.65
C LEU A 580 -16.09 5.46 24.17
N ASN A 581 -16.07 4.20 23.72
CA ASN A 581 -16.41 3.81 22.35
C ASN A 581 -17.72 4.42 21.81
N PRO A 582 -18.83 4.45 22.57
CA PRO A 582 -20.08 5.03 22.07
C PRO A 582 -19.92 6.52 21.69
N LEU A 583 -19.12 7.28 22.44
CA LEU A 583 -18.83 8.68 22.13
C LEU A 583 -17.88 8.80 20.92
N TYR A 584 -16.88 7.92 20.84
CA TYR A 584 -15.94 7.88 19.73
C TYR A 584 -16.62 7.56 18.37
N TRP A 585 -17.68 6.74 18.36
CA TRP A 585 -18.43 6.48 17.12
C TRP A 585 -19.35 7.62 16.68
N ILE A 586 -19.72 8.54 17.57
CA ILE A 586 -20.40 9.78 17.15
C ILE A 586 -19.47 10.56 16.21
N LEU A 587 -18.17 10.63 16.52
CA LEU A 587 -17.19 11.27 15.64
C LEU A 587 -17.08 10.54 14.28
N HIS A 588 -17.13 9.20 14.28
CA HIS A 588 -17.20 8.42 13.04
C HIS A 588 -18.47 8.71 12.23
N SER A 589 -19.61 8.89 12.90
CA SER A 589 -20.86 9.25 12.24
C SER A 589 -20.77 10.63 11.58
N VAL A 590 -20.23 11.63 12.28
CA VAL A 590 -19.96 12.97 11.72
C VAL A 590 -19.04 12.87 10.49
N ALA A 591 -17.96 12.09 10.59
CA ALA A 591 -17.05 11.84 9.47
C ALA A 591 -17.76 11.12 8.30
N ALA A 592 -18.71 10.21 8.57
CA ALA A 592 -19.46 9.49 7.54
C ALA A 592 -20.42 10.41 6.77
N TYR A 593 -21.11 11.33 7.43
CA TYR A 593 -21.94 12.33 6.75
C TYR A 593 -21.09 13.26 5.88
N LYS A 594 -19.95 13.71 6.39
CA LYS A 594 -18.98 14.49 5.60
C LYS A 594 -18.46 13.69 4.40
N ALA A 595 -18.14 12.40 4.59
CA ALA A 595 -17.70 11.49 3.53
C ALA A 595 -18.76 11.35 2.43
N LEU A 596 -20.03 11.15 2.81
CA LEU A 596 -21.15 11.05 1.88
C LEU A 596 -21.32 12.33 1.05
N TRP A 597 -21.25 13.49 1.70
CA TRP A 597 -21.31 14.78 1.01
C TRP A 597 -20.13 14.96 0.04
N GLN A 598 -18.90 14.61 0.45
CA GLN A 598 -17.72 14.66 -0.40
C GLN A 598 -17.75 13.65 -1.55
N LEU A 599 -18.33 12.47 -1.35
CA LEU A 599 -18.49 11.47 -2.42
C LEU A 599 -19.29 12.06 -3.59
N ILE A 600 -20.31 12.87 -3.29
CA ILE A 600 -21.18 13.50 -4.28
C ILE A 600 -20.52 14.75 -4.89
N THR A 601 -19.90 15.60 -4.07
CA THR A 601 -19.39 16.91 -4.52
C THR A 601 -17.95 16.90 -5.01
N LYS A 602 -17.09 16.03 -4.44
CA LYS A 602 -15.64 15.98 -4.65
C LYS A 602 -15.11 14.53 -4.49
N PRO A 603 -15.53 13.59 -5.36
CA PRO A 603 -15.27 12.16 -5.18
C PRO A 603 -13.77 11.82 -5.03
N HIS A 604 -12.92 12.41 -5.88
CA HIS A 604 -11.48 12.14 -5.91
C HIS A 604 -10.66 13.07 -5.01
N TYR A 605 -11.29 13.98 -4.26
CA TYR A 605 -10.55 14.93 -3.44
C TYR A 605 -9.85 14.21 -2.28
N TRP A 606 -8.52 14.32 -2.26
CA TRP A 606 -7.68 13.79 -1.20
C TRP A 606 -7.54 14.81 -0.08
N GLU A 607 -8.15 14.54 1.07
CA GLU A 607 -8.05 15.43 2.23
C GLU A 607 -6.80 15.07 3.04
N LYS A 608 -5.66 15.73 2.74
CA LYS A 608 -4.37 15.47 3.40
C LYS A 608 -4.48 15.73 4.90
N THR A 609 -3.93 14.82 5.70
CA THR A 609 -3.76 14.95 7.14
C THR A 609 -2.42 15.61 7.45
N ALA A 610 -2.38 16.42 8.51
CA ALA A 610 -1.10 16.89 9.05
C ALA A 610 -0.47 15.79 9.90
N HIS A 611 0.82 15.54 9.68
CA HIS A 611 1.68 14.62 10.45
C HIS A 611 2.69 15.45 11.27
N GLY A 612 3.35 14.87 12.26
CA GLY A 612 4.29 15.55 13.15
C GLY A 612 3.61 16.48 14.16
N LEU A 613 2.39 16.15 14.59
CA LEU A 613 1.64 16.91 15.60
C LEU A 613 1.92 16.40 17.03
N SER A 614 2.36 15.15 17.15
CA SER A 614 2.70 14.55 18.43
C SER A 614 3.89 15.23 19.08
N ARG A 615 3.86 15.29 20.42
CA ARG A 615 5.01 15.68 21.23
C ARG A 615 5.92 14.51 21.60
N GLU A 616 5.48 13.27 21.36
CA GLU A 616 6.20 12.06 21.71
C GLU A 616 7.09 11.62 20.54
N ASP A 617 8.28 11.10 20.85
CA ASP A 617 9.19 10.54 19.84
C ASP A 617 9.15 9.01 19.87
N VAL A 618 9.20 8.38 18.70
CA VAL A 618 9.33 6.93 18.54
C VAL A 618 10.55 6.41 19.31
N ALA A 619 11.67 7.15 19.30
CA ALA A 619 12.88 6.74 20.01
C ALA A 619 12.66 6.68 21.54
N GLU A 620 11.88 7.61 22.10
CA GLU A 620 11.51 7.62 23.52
C GLU A 620 10.56 6.46 23.86
N HIS A 621 9.65 6.13 22.94
CA HIS A 621 8.76 4.97 23.07
C HIS A 621 9.54 3.63 23.06
N LEU A 622 10.43 3.43 22.09
CA LEU A 622 11.26 2.22 22.00
C LEU A 622 12.21 2.07 23.20
N ALA A 623 12.74 3.18 23.72
CA ALA A 623 13.58 3.16 24.91
C ALA A 623 12.81 2.83 26.20
N THR A 624 11.53 3.20 26.28
CA THR A 624 10.68 2.92 27.46
C THR A 624 10.06 1.52 27.44
N GLU A 625 9.74 0.96 26.26
CA GLU A 625 9.28 -0.44 26.15
C GLU A 625 10.44 -1.45 26.18
N GLY A 626 11.63 -1.11 25.66
CA GLY A 626 12.84 -1.95 25.73
C GLY A 626 13.39 -2.19 27.15
N GLY A 627 12.79 -1.55 28.18
CA GLY A 627 13.07 -1.79 29.61
C GLY A 627 12.32 -2.99 30.21
N VAL A 628 11.42 -3.64 29.46
CA VAL A 628 10.80 -4.91 29.86
C VAL A 628 11.42 -6.01 28.99
N SER A 629 12.20 -6.87 29.63
CA SER A 629 13.16 -7.78 28.98
C SER A 629 12.56 -8.73 27.93
N LEU A 630 13.42 -9.04 26.95
CA LEU A 630 13.45 -10.29 26.18
C LEU A 630 13.11 -11.53 27.02
#